data_AF-A0A925ZQB4-F1
#
_entry.id   AF-A0A925ZQB4-F1
#
_cell.length_a   1.000
_cell.length_b   1.000
_cell.length_c   1.000
_cell.angle_alpha   90.00
_cell.angle_beta   90.00
_cell.angle_gamma   90.00
#
_symmetry.space_group_name_H-M   'P 1'
#
loop_
_entity.id
_entity.type
_entity.pdbx_description
1 polymer ?
#
loop_
_entity_poly.entity_id
_entity_poly.type
_entity_poly.pdbx_seq_one_letter_code
_entity_poly.pdbx_strand_id
1 'polypeptide(L)'
;TDDLPEFEQLGFRVPALVIGPHVRRGCTNSTTFDHVSVVSTVTRKWGLTPLNTRVEATADLSSCIDPDFVDDPQPPAMLPALQVRRPKPGLTTARGESHDELFAIAERHGFDPAKRHALAKRSLDAVLEWGERLGALEIAP
;
A
#
# COMPACT_ATOMS: atom_id res chain seq x y z
N THR A 1 -0.01 -9.93 27.35
CA THR A 1 1.15 -10.60 26.74
C THR A 1 0.61 -11.79 25.99
N ASP A 2 1.10 -12.06 24.79
CA ASP A 2 0.62 -13.21 24.01
C ASP A 2 1.07 -14.49 24.75
N ASP A 3 0.17 -15.42 25.04
CA ASP A 3 0.47 -16.59 25.89
C ASP A 3 1.30 -17.66 25.15
N LEU A 4 1.53 -17.43 23.85
CA LEU A 4 2.28 -18.31 22.96
C LEU A 4 3.69 -17.74 22.76
N PRO A 5 4.74 -18.45 23.23
CA PRO A 5 6.14 -18.00 23.15
C PRO A 5 6.61 -17.66 21.73
N GLU A 6 5.97 -18.25 20.72
CA GLU A 6 6.25 -18.05 19.30
C GLU A 6 5.98 -16.60 18.82
N PHE A 7 5.13 -15.84 19.53
CA PHE A 7 4.75 -14.46 19.18
C PHE A 7 5.50 -13.40 20.00
N GLU A 8 6.45 -13.80 20.85
CA GLU A 8 7.31 -12.87 21.60
C GLU A 8 8.45 -12.28 20.74
N GLN A 9 8.71 -12.85 19.57
CA GLN A 9 9.75 -12.41 18.63
C GLN A 9 9.16 -11.76 17.37
N LEU A 10 9.98 -10.92 16.72
CA LEU A 10 9.67 -10.42 15.39
C LEU A 10 9.94 -11.51 14.33
N GLY A 11 9.13 -11.49 13.26
CA GLY A 11 9.34 -12.34 12.10
C GLY A 11 10.52 -11.90 11.22
N PHE A 12 10.58 -12.43 10.00
CA PHE A 12 11.59 -12.04 9.02
C PHE A 12 11.48 -10.56 8.62
N ARG A 13 12.60 -9.96 8.21
CA ARG A 13 12.61 -8.57 7.74
C ARG A 13 11.97 -8.45 6.37
N VAL A 14 11.11 -7.45 6.21
CA VAL A 14 10.50 -7.05 4.94
C VAL A 14 11.02 -5.69 4.50
N PRO A 15 11.16 -5.43 3.19
CA PRO A 15 11.41 -4.08 2.69
C PRO A 15 10.25 -3.14 3.08
N ALA A 16 10.58 -1.93 3.50
CA ALA A 16 9.60 -0.90 3.83
C ALA A 16 10.06 0.46 3.29
N LEU A 17 9.09 1.24 2.81
CA LEU A 17 9.29 2.61 2.34
C LEU A 17 8.23 3.50 2.98
N VAL A 18 8.63 4.68 3.42
CA VAL A 18 7.71 5.75 3.83
C VAL A 18 7.87 6.86 2.79
N ILE A 19 6.77 7.24 2.15
CA ILE A 19 6.77 8.19 1.02
C ILE A 19 5.69 9.22 1.29
N GLY A 20 6.06 10.50 1.18
CA GLY A 20 5.13 11.60 1.35
C GLY A 20 5.86 12.94 1.44
N PRO A 21 5.14 14.06 1.36
CA PRO A 21 5.75 15.38 1.31
C PRO A 21 6.40 15.82 2.64
N HIS A 22 6.05 15.17 3.75
CA HIS A 22 6.61 15.45 5.09
C HIS A 22 7.79 14.52 5.45
N VAL A 23 8.14 13.58 4.58
CA VAL A 23 9.12 12.52 4.87
C VAL A 23 10.54 13.01 4.56
N ARG A 24 11.52 12.64 5.39
CA ARG A 24 12.94 12.88 5.15
C ARG A 24 13.38 12.33 3.79
N ARG A 25 14.12 13.12 2.99
CA ARG A 25 14.61 12.70 1.66
C ARG A 25 15.90 11.91 1.73
N GLY A 26 16.03 10.91 0.86
CA GLY A 26 17.28 10.15 0.68
C GLY A 26 17.79 9.49 1.96
N CYS A 27 16.90 9.26 2.92
CA CYS A 27 17.24 8.86 4.27
C CYS A 27 17.03 7.35 4.42
N THR A 28 18.07 6.67 4.90
CA THR A 28 17.95 5.30 5.42
C THR A 28 17.68 5.39 6.92
N ASN A 29 16.46 5.04 7.33
CA ASN A 29 16.09 5.00 8.75
C ASN A 29 16.42 3.63 9.36
N SER A 30 17.30 3.60 10.36
CA SER A 30 17.71 2.36 11.06
C SER A 30 16.83 1.99 12.25
N THR A 31 15.77 2.76 12.54
CA THR A 31 14.77 2.40 13.56
C THR A 31 14.18 1.03 13.23
N THR A 32 14.07 0.16 14.24
CA THR A 32 13.42 -1.13 14.06
C THR A 32 11.91 -0.94 14.10
N PHE A 33 11.26 -1.23 12.96
CA PHE A 33 9.82 -1.21 12.80
C PHE A 33 9.28 -2.63 12.62
N ASP A 34 8.05 -2.84 13.04
CA ASP A 34 7.22 -3.97 12.64
C ASP A 34 5.89 -3.48 12.01
N HIS A 35 5.01 -4.40 11.61
CA HIS A 35 3.71 -4.05 11.02
C HIS A 35 2.82 -3.19 11.94
N VAL A 36 2.96 -3.33 13.25
CA VAL A 36 2.19 -2.59 14.25
C VAL A 36 2.62 -1.12 14.31
N SER A 37 3.83 -0.77 13.84
CA SER A 37 4.33 0.62 13.78
C SER A 37 3.35 1.57 13.08
N VAL A 38 2.60 1.10 12.08
CA VAL A 38 1.54 1.88 11.42
C VAL A 38 0.42 2.23 12.41
N VAL A 39 -0.07 1.24 13.16
CA VAL A 39 -1.13 1.43 14.17
C VAL A 39 -0.61 2.27 15.34
N SER A 40 0.64 2.06 15.75
CA SER A 40 1.33 2.87 16.75
C SER A 40 1.44 4.34 16.33
N THR A 41 1.63 4.60 15.03
CA THR A 41 1.63 5.96 14.45
C THR A 41 0.24 6.59 14.50
N VAL A 42 -0.80 5.85 14.08
CA VAL A 42 -2.20 6.28 14.18
C VAL A 42 -2.53 6.67 15.63
N THR A 43 -2.23 5.77 16.56
CA THR A 43 -2.51 5.94 17.98
C THR A 43 -1.89 7.23 18.52
N ARG A 44 -0.59 7.45 18.27
CA ARG A 44 0.12 8.66 18.74
C ARG A 44 -0.35 9.92 18.03
N LYS A 45 -0.54 9.88 16.71
CA LYS A 45 -0.95 11.05 15.91
C LYS A 45 -2.29 11.63 16.37
N TRP A 46 -3.24 10.77 16.74
CA TRP A 46 -4.59 11.18 17.14
C TRP A 46 -4.84 11.08 18.65
N GLY A 47 -3.81 10.80 19.46
CA GLY A 47 -3.94 10.68 20.92
C GLY A 47 -4.90 9.59 21.36
N LEU A 48 -4.99 8.48 20.62
CA LEU A 48 -5.87 7.37 20.94
C LEU A 48 -5.25 6.51 22.05
N THR A 49 -6.10 5.80 22.80
CA THR A 49 -5.62 4.76 23.72
C THR A 49 -5.07 3.58 22.92
N PRO A 50 -3.86 3.07 23.20
CA PRO A 50 -3.33 1.88 22.55
C PRO A 50 -4.26 0.68 22.72
N LEU A 51 -4.48 -0.09 21.65
CA LEU A 51 -5.38 -1.25 21.67
C LEU A 51 -4.85 -2.40 22.56
N ASN A 52 -3.53 -2.49 22.69
CA ASN A 52 -2.85 -3.47 23.52
C ASN A 52 -1.40 -3.00 23.80
N THR A 53 -0.71 -3.73 24.68
CA THR A 53 0.68 -3.46 25.08
C THR A 53 1.65 -3.46 23.91
N ARG A 54 1.40 -4.24 22.85
CA ARG A 54 2.27 -4.27 21.67
C ARG A 54 2.21 -2.95 20.90
N VAL A 55 1.02 -2.41 20.66
CA VAL A 55 0.86 -1.10 20.02
C VAL A 55 1.58 0.01 20.80
N GLU A 56 1.51 -0.06 22.13
CA GLU A 56 2.17 0.89 23.03
C GLU A 56 3.70 0.79 22.95
N ALA A 57 4.24 -0.43 23.01
CA ALA A 57 5.68 -0.68 23.02
C ALA A 57 6.36 -0.52 21.65
N THR A 58 5.63 -0.68 20.53
CA THR A 58 6.18 -0.55 19.18
C THR A 58 6.48 0.91 18.82
N ALA A 59 7.64 1.12 18.17
CA ALA A 59 8.04 2.41 17.62
C ALA A 59 7.06 2.90 16.53
N ASP A 60 6.71 4.18 16.54
CA ASP A 60 5.94 4.80 15.48
C ASP A 60 6.82 5.41 14.38
N LEU A 61 6.21 5.81 13.27
CA LEU A 61 6.91 6.29 12.07
C LEU A 61 7.35 7.77 12.15
N SER A 62 7.27 8.44 13.30
CA SER A 62 7.71 9.83 13.48
C SER A 62 9.18 10.04 13.11
N SER A 63 10.05 9.05 13.35
CA SER A 63 11.46 9.11 12.94
C SER A 63 11.67 9.06 11.41
N CYS A 64 10.61 8.89 10.62
CA CYS A 64 10.64 9.08 9.17
C CYS A 64 10.24 10.51 8.75
N ILE A 65 9.53 11.25 9.61
CA ILE A 65 8.99 12.58 9.31
C ILE A 65 10.02 13.65 9.66
N ASP A 66 10.27 14.57 8.74
CA ASP A 66 11.11 15.73 8.97
C ASP A 66 10.28 16.84 9.67
N PRO A 67 10.66 17.29 10.88
CA PRO A 67 9.94 18.37 11.56
C PRO A 67 9.86 19.64 10.74
N ASP A 68 10.88 19.93 9.92
CA ASP A 68 10.93 21.14 9.09
C ASP A 68 9.89 21.10 7.96
N PHE A 69 9.39 19.92 7.60
CA PHE A 69 8.39 19.75 6.54
C PHE A 69 6.95 19.61 7.06
N VAL A 70 6.70 19.73 8.37
CA VAL A 70 5.36 19.55 8.97
C VAL A 70 4.39 20.63 8.50
N ASP A 71 4.80 21.89 8.62
CA ASP A 71 3.98 23.05 8.23
C ASP A 71 4.33 23.57 6.82
N ASP A 72 5.48 23.18 6.28
CA ASP A 72 5.94 23.49 4.92
C ASP A 72 6.23 22.19 4.16
N PRO A 73 5.18 21.45 3.73
CA PRO A 73 5.36 20.18 3.04
C PRO A 73 6.14 20.37 1.74
N GLN A 74 7.00 19.41 1.44
CA GLN A 74 7.78 19.45 0.22
C GLN A 74 6.88 19.56 -1.02
N PRO A 75 7.33 20.30 -2.05
CA PRO A 75 6.58 20.41 -3.29
C PRO A 75 6.45 19.03 -3.96
N PRO A 76 5.41 18.80 -4.76
CA PRO A 76 5.24 17.57 -5.52
C PRO A 76 6.49 17.24 -6.33
N ALA A 77 6.94 15.97 -6.27
CA ALA A 77 8.02 15.51 -7.12
C ALA A 77 7.61 15.63 -8.60
N MET A 78 8.45 16.26 -9.41
CA MET A 78 8.27 16.27 -10.85
C MET A 78 8.62 14.89 -11.39
N LEU A 79 7.59 14.11 -11.72
CA LEU A 79 7.75 12.81 -12.37
C LEU A 79 7.61 13.00 -13.88
N PRO A 80 8.48 12.40 -14.71
CA PRO A 80 8.27 12.39 -16.14
C PRO A 80 6.98 11.64 -16.47
N ALA A 81 6.24 12.10 -17.48
CA ALA A 81 5.07 11.39 -17.97
C ALA A 81 5.46 9.97 -18.40
N LEU A 82 4.75 8.97 -17.89
CA LEU A 82 5.02 7.59 -18.23
C LEU A 82 4.38 7.27 -19.59
N GLN A 83 5.21 6.88 -20.54
CA GLN A 83 4.76 6.37 -21.83
C GLN A 83 4.15 4.98 -21.64
N VAL A 84 2.84 4.86 -21.79
CA VAL A 84 2.12 3.60 -21.64
C VAL A 84 1.44 3.22 -22.94
N ARG A 85 1.41 1.93 -23.25
CA ARG A 85 0.58 1.39 -24.34
C ARG A 85 -0.67 0.81 -23.74
N ARG A 86 -1.82 1.05 -24.36
CA ARG A 86 -3.04 0.33 -23.99
C ARG A 86 -2.80 -1.17 -24.20
N PRO A 87 -3.07 -2.02 -23.19
CA PRO A 87 -2.98 -3.45 -23.39
C PRO A 87 -4.00 -3.86 -24.46
N LYS A 88 -3.57 -4.77 -25.35
CA LYS A 88 -4.46 -5.30 -26.38
C LYS A 88 -5.68 -5.97 -25.72
N PRO A 89 -6.89 -5.78 -26.27
CA PRO A 89 -8.05 -6.55 -25.83
C PRO A 89 -7.74 -8.04 -25.87
N GLY A 90 -8.00 -8.76 -24.77
CA GLY A 90 -7.70 -10.20 -24.66
C GLY A 90 -6.30 -10.53 -24.14
N LEU A 91 -5.47 -9.54 -23.75
CA LEU A 91 -4.28 -9.77 -22.92
C LEU A 91 -4.69 -10.06 -21.47
N THR A 92 -5.51 -11.08 -21.27
CA THR A 92 -5.65 -11.71 -19.96
C THR A 92 -4.31 -12.36 -19.66
N THR A 93 -3.72 -12.07 -18.51
CA THR A 93 -2.69 -12.95 -17.95
C THR A 93 -3.30 -14.34 -17.97
N ALA A 94 -2.79 -15.24 -18.83
CA ALA A 94 -3.17 -16.63 -18.81
C ALA A 94 -2.77 -17.14 -17.43
N ARG A 95 -3.72 -17.08 -16.50
CA ARG A 95 -3.50 -17.42 -15.12
C ARG A 95 -3.59 -18.93 -15.10
N GLY A 96 -2.48 -19.60 -14.81
CA GLY A 96 -2.54 -21.00 -14.46
C GLY A 96 -3.59 -21.17 -13.37
N GLU A 97 -4.63 -21.93 -13.69
CA GLU A 97 -5.68 -22.37 -12.79
C GLU A 97 -4.99 -23.05 -11.59
N SER A 98 -4.84 -22.31 -10.50
CA SER A 98 -4.13 -22.80 -9.31
C SER A 98 -5.08 -23.00 -8.13
N HIS A 99 -6.35 -22.58 -8.24
CA HIS A 99 -7.25 -22.51 -7.08
C HIS A 99 -8.74 -22.65 -7.42
N ASP A 100 -9.13 -23.62 -8.25
CA ASP A 100 -10.54 -23.84 -8.63
C ASP A 100 -11.48 -24.01 -7.43
N GLU A 101 -10.97 -24.62 -6.35
CA GLU A 101 -11.70 -24.78 -5.10
C GLU A 101 -12.12 -23.45 -4.46
N LEU A 102 -11.26 -22.42 -4.52
CA LEU A 102 -11.58 -21.09 -3.98
C LEU A 102 -12.67 -20.40 -4.80
N PHE A 103 -12.68 -20.58 -6.11
CA PHE A 103 -13.73 -20.06 -6.98
C PHE A 103 -15.08 -20.74 -6.68
N ALA A 104 -15.08 -22.07 -6.51
CA ALA A 104 -16.29 -22.81 -6.16
C ALA A 104 -16.84 -22.46 -4.75
N ILE A 105 -15.97 -22.10 -3.79
CA ILE A 105 -16.39 -21.60 -2.48
C ILE A 105 -16.97 -20.19 -2.62
N ALA A 106 -16.29 -19.30 -3.33
CA ALA A 106 -16.74 -17.94 -3.59
C ALA A 106 -18.14 -17.93 -4.21
N GLU A 107 -18.36 -18.69 -5.28
CA GLU A 107 -19.65 -18.77 -5.97
C GLU A 107 -20.76 -19.29 -5.05
N ARG A 108 -20.48 -20.33 -4.24
CA ARG A 108 -21.42 -20.85 -3.24
C ARG A 108 -21.87 -19.80 -2.21
N HIS A 109 -20.99 -18.86 -1.88
CA HIS A 109 -21.30 -17.76 -0.97
C HIS A 109 -21.79 -16.49 -1.69
N GLY A 110 -22.14 -16.58 -2.97
CA GLY A 110 -22.67 -15.46 -3.76
C GLY A 110 -21.61 -14.42 -4.15
N PHE A 111 -20.33 -14.73 -3.96
CA PHE A 111 -19.23 -13.92 -4.44
C PHE A 111 -18.83 -14.41 -5.84
N ASP A 112 -19.06 -13.59 -6.86
CA ASP A 112 -18.65 -13.88 -8.23
C ASP A 112 -17.30 -13.21 -8.51
N PRO A 113 -16.19 -13.97 -8.55
CA PRO A 113 -14.86 -13.41 -8.77
C PRO A 113 -14.69 -12.84 -10.19
N ALA A 114 -15.49 -13.31 -11.16
CA ALA A 114 -15.47 -12.81 -12.54
C ALA A 114 -16.15 -11.42 -12.62
N LYS A 115 -17.21 -11.16 -11.85
CA LYS A 115 -17.79 -9.80 -11.71
C LYS A 115 -16.81 -8.79 -11.11
N ARG A 116 -15.95 -9.21 -10.16
CA ARG A 116 -14.88 -8.34 -9.64
C ARG A 116 -13.88 -7.92 -10.73
N HIS A 117 -13.64 -8.76 -11.74
CA HIS A 117 -12.76 -8.45 -12.87
C HIS A 117 -13.41 -7.54 -13.92
N ALA A 118 -14.73 -7.60 -14.09
CA ALA A 118 -15.45 -6.62 -14.92
C ALA A 118 -15.29 -5.18 -14.38
N LEU A 119 -15.22 -5.03 -13.04
CA LEU A 119 -14.82 -3.79 -12.39
C LEU A 119 -13.36 -3.43 -12.68
N ALA A 120 -12.43 -4.40 -12.68
CA ALA A 120 -11.01 -4.14 -12.97
C ALA A 120 -10.76 -3.54 -14.36
N LYS A 121 -11.55 -3.90 -15.39
CA LYS A 121 -11.46 -3.27 -16.73
C LYS A 121 -11.92 -1.81 -16.70
N ARG A 122 -13.04 -1.52 -16.03
CA ARG A 122 -13.49 -0.13 -15.78
C ARG A 122 -12.47 0.66 -14.96
N SER A 123 -11.79 -0.01 -14.02
CA SER A 123 -10.72 0.58 -13.25
C SER A 123 -9.51 0.92 -14.11
N LEU A 124 -9.13 0.08 -15.09
CA LEU A 124 -8.00 0.38 -15.97
C LEU A 124 -8.28 1.57 -16.88
N ASP A 125 -9.44 1.60 -17.56
CA ASP A 125 -9.80 2.73 -18.43
C ASP A 125 -9.86 4.04 -17.64
N ALA A 126 -10.45 4.00 -16.43
CA ALA A 126 -10.47 5.15 -15.53
C ALA A 126 -9.07 5.58 -15.08
N VAL A 127 -8.18 4.63 -14.72
CA VAL A 127 -6.80 4.93 -14.33
C VAL A 127 -6.02 5.57 -15.49
N LEU A 128 -6.19 5.07 -16.70
CA LEU A 128 -5.55 5.62 -17.90
C LEU A 128 -6.05 7.06 -18.18
N GLU A 129 -7.36 7.28 -18.13
CA GLU A 129 -7.97 8.61 -18.32
C GLU A 129 -7.51 9.61 -17.26
N TRP A 130 -7.51 9.21 -15.99
CA TRP A 130 -6.99 10.04 -14.90
C TRP A 130 -5.51 10.34 -15.07
N GLY A 131 -4.72 9.36 -15.50
CA GLY A 131 -3.30 9.52 -15.75
C GLY A 131 -3.01 10.53 -16.86
N GLU A 132 -3.71 10.47 -17.99
CA GLU A 132 -3.61 11.47 -19.06
C GLU A 132 -4.04 12.86 -18.57
N ARG A 133 -5.17 12.95 -17.85
CA ARG A 133 -5.68 14.24 -17.34
C ARG A 133 -4.73 14.90 -16.36
N LEU A 134 -4.03 14.11 -15.55
CA LEU A 134 -3.03 14.60 -14.60
C LEU A 134 -1.67 14.87 -15.27
N GLY A 135 -1.51 14.61 -16.57
CA GLY A 135 -0.22 14.66 -17.27
C GLY A 135 0.78 13.62 -16.75
N ALA A 136 0.31 12.63 -15.99
CA ALA A 136 1.13 11.57 -15.42
C ALA A 136 1.41 10.45 -16.42
N LEU A 137 0.54 10.27 -17.42
CA LEU A 137 0.66 9.28 -18.48
C LEU A 137 0.57 9.94 -19.85
N GLU A 138 1.34 9.40 -20.79
CA GLU A 138 1.13 9.61 -22.22
C GLU A 138 0.79 8.25 -22.84
N ILE A 139 -0.43 8.12 -23.37
CA ILE A 139 -0.87 6.88 -23.99
C ILE A 139 -0.39 6.88 -25.44
N ALA A 140 0.57 6.02 -25.72
CA ALA A 140 1.02 5.78 -27.08
C ALA A 140 -0.13 5.22 -27.93
N PRO A 141 -0.23 5.62 -29.21
CA PRO A 141 -1.26 5.14 -30.14
C PRO A 141 -1.23 3.62 -30.35
#